data_AF-A0AAD7SNU6-F1
#
_entry.id   AF-A0AAD7SNU6-F1
#
_cell.length_a   1.000
_cell.length_b   1.000
_cell.length_c   1.000
_cell.angle_alpha   90.00
_cell.angle_beta   90.00
_cell.angle_gamma   90.00
#
_symmetry.space_group_name_H-M   'P 1'
#
loop_
_entity.id
_entity.type
_entity.pdbx_description
1 polymer ?
#
loop_
_entity_poly.entity_id
_entity_poly.type
_entity_poly.pdbx_seq_one_letter_code
_entity_poly.pdbx_strand_id
1 'polypeptide(L)'
;MPIEFICKIKFAEEDEQQKGRQDADKESLIEENCAPPAKDLAGFANSCSLHGINHIFVSGRLGVRQALWALAFLASLAFFLYQATKCAISYLEHPHVTVLSEEASREMVFPAVTICNINRFRFSALSDADIYHLANLTGLPPKNKDGHKPTDLKYPAPDMLDIFNRTGHQLEEMLKSCNFSGHNCSARDFSVVSRKVSESLSIARWCVLTRHTSVS
;
A
#
# COMPACT_ATOMS: atom_id res chain seq x y z
N MET A 1 -25.38 12.60 6.43
CA MET A 1 -24.94 13.56 5.39
C MET A 1 -23.68 14.23 5.90
N PRO A 2 -22.47 13.86 5.43
CA PRO A 2 -21.25 14.55 5.82
C PRO A 2 -21.02 15.77 4.91
N ILE A 3 -20.62 16.89 5.51
CA ILE A 3 -20.31 18.16 4.83
C ILE A 3 -18.82 18.10 4.44
N GLU A 4 -18.54 18.08 3.14
CA GLU A 4 -17.19 18.23 2.58
C GLU A 4 -16.74 19.69 2.65
N PHE A 5 -15.55 19.94 3.20
CA PHE A 5 -14.90 21.25 3.12
C PHE A 5 -13.83 21.22 2.02
N ILE A 6 -14.21 21.70 0.84
CA ILE A 6 -13.31 21.89 -0.31
C ILE A 6 -12.60 23.24 -0.13
N CYS A 7 -11.31 23.22 0.21
CA CYS A 7 -10.49 24.42 0.26
C CYS A 7 -9.82 24.64 -1.11
N LYS A 8 -10.42 25.46 -1.98
CA LYS A 8 -9.77 25.94 -3.21
C LYS A 8 -8.86 27.11 -2.87
N ILE A 9 -7.56 26.90 -2.96
CA ILE A 9 -6.57 27.99 -2.99
C ILE A 9 -6.71 28.68 -4.35
N LYS A 10 -7.14 29.94 -4.35
CA LYS A 10 -7.22 30.78 -5.54
C LYS A 10 -5.89 31.53 -5.67
N PHE A 11 -5.04 31.12 -6.59
CA PHE A 11 -3.90 31.93 -7.02
C PHE A 11 -4.45 33.16 -7.74
N ALA A 12 -4.05 34.34 -7.27
CA ALA A 12 -4.45 35.62 -7.86
C ALA A 12 -3.73 35.77 -9.21
N GLU A 13 -4.53 35.89 -10.27
CA GLU A 13 -4.08 36.38 -11.57
C GLU A 13 -4.09 37.91 -11.50
N GLU A 14 -2.97 38.51 -11.87
CA GLU A 14 -2.80 39.95 -12.03
C GLU A 14 -3.68 40.43 -13.19
N ASP A 15 -4.40 41.54 -13.00
CA ASP A 15 -4.95 42.31 -14.11
C ASP A 15 -4.80 43.81 -13.82
N GLU A 16 -4.12 44.48 -14.75
CA GLU A 16 -3.91 45.92 -14.81
C GLU A 16 -5.15 46.72 -15.25
N GLN A 17 -5.13 48.02 -14.94
CA GLN A 17 -5.91 49.14 -15.51
C GLN A 17 -7.42 49.20 -15.16
N GLN A 18 -8.06 50.32 -14.83
CA GLN A 18 -7.79 51.76 -14.87
C GLN A 18 -8.95 52.46 -14.13
N LYS A 19 -8.72 53.57 -13.42
CA LYS A 19 -9.44 54.87 -13.61
C LYS A 19 -8.97 55.93 -12.61
N GLY A 20 -8.57 57.10 -13.12
CA GLY A 20 -7.81 58.09 -12.37
C GLY A 20 -8.56 59.28 -11.77
N ARG A 21 -7.72 60.08 -11.10
CA ARG A 21 -7.67 61.56 -10.99
C ARG A 21 -8.03 62.16 -9.62
N GLN A 22 -7.15 63.09 -9.23
CA GLN A 22 -7.13 64.05 -8.10
C GLN A 22 -6.45 63.51 -6.83
N ASP A 23 -5.45 64.16 -6.22
CA ASP A 23 -4.70 65.38 -6.52
C ASP A 23 -3.33 65.29 -5.81
N ALA A 24 -2.37 66.05 -6.34
CA ALA A 24 -1.00 66.15 -5.89
C ALA A 24 -0.84 66.97 -4.60
N ASP A 25 0.36 66.86 -4.03
CA ASP A 25 1.00 67.73 -3.02
C ASP A 25 0.84 67.36 -1.55
N LYS A 26 1.82 66.61 -1.02
CA LYS A 26 2.84 67.15 -0.09
C LYS A 26 3.83 66.07 0.32
N GLU A 27 4.98 66.10 -0.33
CA GLU A 27 6.23 65.57 0.19
C GLU A 27 6.66 66.49 1.35
N SER A 28 6.63 65.98 2.58
CA SER A 28 7.26 66.63 3.71
C SER A 28 7.82 65.58 4.67
N LEU A 29 9.14 65.38 4.56
CA LEU A 29 10.11 65.10 5.63
C LEU A 29 9.60 64.22 6.78
N ILE A 30 9.94 62.93 6.73
CA ILE A 30 9.87 62.04 7.87
C ILE A 30 11.02 62.41 8.81
N GLU A 31 10.70 63.19 9.84
CA GLU A 31 11.51 63.30 11.05
C GLU A 31 11.27 62.03 11.87
N GLU A 32 12.14 61.02 11.70
CA GLU A 32 12.13 59.80 12.51
C GLU A 32 12.67 60.12 13.91
N ASN A 33 11.76 60.50 14.82
CA ASN A 33 12.11 60.64 16.23
C ASN A 33 12.01 59.28 16.90
N CYS A 34 13.16 58.64 17.17
CA CYS A 34 13.27 57.36 17.86
C CYS A 34 12.93 57.55 19.35
N ALA A 35 11.64 57.53 19.69
CA ALA A 35 11.16 57.49 21.06
C ALA A 35 11.18 56.03 21.60
N PRO A 36 11.57 55.81 22.86
CA PRO A 36 11.64 54.47 23.43
C PRO A 36 10.23 53.83 23.41
N PRO A 37 10.09 52.53 23.09
CA PRO A 37 8.76 51.92 23.00
C PRO A 37 8.16 51.87 24.40
N ALA A 38 7.26 52.80 24.70
CA ALA A 38 6.30 52.61 25.76
C ALA A 38 5.59 51.28 25.46
N LYS A 39 5.61 50.35 26.42
CA LYS A 39 4.93 49.05 26.33
C LYS A 39 3.41 49.28 26.38
N ASP A 40 2.86 49.94 25.37
CA ASP A 40 1.45 50.19 25.25
C ASP A 40 0.80 49.03 24.50
N LEU A 41 0.16 48.15 25.26
CA LEU A 41 -0.55 46.99 24.73
C LEU A 41 -1.73 47.42 23.84
N ALA A 42 -2.32 48.60 24.10
CA ALA A 42 -3.37 49.16 23.26
C ALA A 42 -2.80 49.62 21.90
N GLY A 43 -1.67 50.33 21.89
CA GLY A 43 -0.93 50.67 20.67
C GLY A 43 -0.56 49.45 19.83
N PHE A 44 -0.08 48.37 20.47
CA PHE A 44 0.20 47.10 19.79
C PHE A 44 -1.06 46.46 19.20
N ALA A 45 -2.13 46.35 19.98
CA ALA A 45 -3.41 45.75 19.57
C ALA A 45 -4.07 46.50 18.40
N ASN A 46 -3.81 47.81 18.27
CA ASN A 46 -4.28 48.61 17.15
C ASN A 46 -3.46 48.42 15.87
N SER A 47 -2.19 48.05 16.00
CA SER A 47 -1.24 47.87 14.89
C SER A 47 -1.15 46.45 14.35
N CYS A 48 -1.67 45.45 15.07
CA CYS A 48 -1.59 44.05 14.67
C CYS A 48 -2.76 43.63 13.75
N SER A 49 -2.52 42.65 12.88
CA SER A 49 -3.50 42.13 11.91
C SER A 49 -4.53 41.16 12.54
N LEU A 50 -4.42 40.91 13.84
CA LEU A 50 -5.24 39.94 14.55
C LEU A 50 -6.62 40.54 14.84
N HIS A 51 -7.63 40.00 14.18
CA HIS A 51 -8.99 40.54 14.25
C HIS A 51 -9.56 40.40 15.67
N GLY A 52 -10.18 41.47 16.17
CA GLY A 52 -10.89 41.48 17.46
C GLY A 52 -10.06 41.93 18.67
N ILE A 53 -8.73 41.94 18.61
CA ILE A 53 -7.88 42.34 19.75
C ILE A 53 -7.89 43.85 20.03
N ASN A 54 -8.04 44.66 18.98
CA ASN A 54 -8.25 46.10 19.07
C ASN A 54 -9.47 46.45 19.94
N HIS A 55 -10.56 45.68 19.83
CA HIS A 55 -11.78 45.88 20.63
C HIS A 55 -11.66 45.43 22.09
N ILE A 56 -10.61 44.66 22.43
CA ILE A 56 -10.34 44.17 23.78
C ILE A 56 -9.45 45.17 24.53
N PHE A 57 -8.38 45.66 23.89
CA PHE A 57 -7.42 46.58 24.49
C PHE A 57 -7.67 48.04 24.13
N VAL A 58 -8.82 48.56 24.57
CA VAL A 58 -9.14 49.99 24.49
C VAL A 58 -8.73 50.67 25.80
N SER A 59 -7.96 51.75 25.73
CA SER A 59 -7.54 52.56 26.88
C SER A 59 -8.77 53.19 27.57
N GLY A 60 -9.27 52.57 28.65
CA GLY A 60 -10.49 52.99 29.37
C GLY A 60 -10.92 52.02 30.48
N ARG A 61 -12.06 52.28 31.16
CA ARG A 61 -12.63 51.36 32.19
C ARG A 61 -13.14 50.06 31.56
N LEU A 62 -12.94 48.93 32.24
CA LEU A 62 -13.47 47.62 31.81
C LEU A 62 -15.00 47.66 31.67
N GLY A 63 -15.49 47.52 30.44
CA GLY A 63 -16.92 47.49 30.12
C GLY A 63 -17.42 46.11 29.67
N VAL A 64 -18.73 45.88 29.79
CA VAL A 64 -19.40 44.64 29.34
C VAL A 64 -19.10 44.33 27.87
N ARG A 65 -19.00 45.36 27.02
CA ARG A 65 -18.69 45.21 25.59
C ARG A 65 -17.29 44.62 25.36
N GLN A 66 -16.29 45.01 26.16
CA GLN A 66 -14.94 44.46 26.06
C GLN A 66 -14.91 43.00 26.52
N ALA A 67 -15.65 42.67 27.58
CA ALA A 67 -15.79 41.29 28.04
C ALA A 67 -16.47 40.40 26.97
N LEU A 68 -17.48 40.91 26.27
CA LEU A 68 -18.13 40.21 25.15
C LEU A 68 -17.16 39.99 23.97
N TRP A 69 -16.39 41.01 23.59
CA TRP A 69 -15.36 40.85 22.55
C TRP A 69 -14.25 39.89 22.95
N ALA A 70 -13.81 39.95 24.20
CA ALA A 70 -12.81 39.03 24.73
C ALA A 70 -13.32 37.58 24.76
N LEU A 71 -14.57 37.37 25.16
CA LEU A 71 -15.20 36.05 25.14
C LEU A 71 -15.36 35.53 23.70
N ALA A 72 -15.83 36.36 22.77
CA ALA A 72 -15.97 35.98 21.37
C ALA A 72 -14.62 35.64 20.73
N PHE A 73 -13.60 36.46 21.00
CA PHE A 73 -12.23 36.23 20.56
C PHE A 73 -11.68 34.91 21.12
N LEU A 74 -11.81 34.68 22.44
CA LEU A 74 -11.33 33.46 23.08
C LEU A 74 -12.06 32.21 22.56
N ALA A 75 -13.38 32.31 22.35
CA ALA A 75 -14.16 31.23 21.75
C ALA A 75 -13.70 30.92 20.31
N SER A 76 -13.43 31.95 19.49
CA SER A 76 -12.93 31.77 18.13
C SER A 76 -11.53 31.13 18.11
N LEU A 77 -10.64 31.54 19.02
CA LEU A 77 -9.30 30.97 19.16
C LEU A 77 -9.35 29.51 19.62
N ALA A 78 -10.20 29.19 20.59
CA ALA A 78 -10.39 27.82 21.06
C ALA A 78 -10.92 26.90 19.94
N PHE A 79 -11.90 27.37 19.17
CA PHE A 79 -12.43 26.64 18.02
C PHE A 79 -11.36 26.43 16.94
N PHE A 80 -10.57 27.47 16.63
CA PHE A 80 -9.46 27.37 15.69
C PHE A 80 -8.42 26.32 16.12
N LEU A 81 -7.96 26.35 17.37
CA LEU A 81 -6.98 25.39 17.89
C LEU A 81 -7.54 23.95 17.90
N TYR A 82 -8.81 23.78 18.26
CA TYR A 82 -9.48 22.48 18.20
C TYR A 82 -9.50 21.92 16.76
N GLN A 83 -9.87 22.74 15.77
CA GLN A 83 -9.87 22.31 14.37
C GLN A 83 -8.46 22.04 13.84
N ALA A 84 -7.47 22.87 14.20
CA ALA A 84 -6.08 22.69 13.80
C ALA A 84 -5.49 21.39 14.35
N THR A 85 -5.76 21.06 15.62
CA THR A 85 -5.29 19.80 16.23
C THR A 85 -5.94 18.58 15.59
N LYS A 86 -7.25 18.61 15.34
CA LYS A 86 -7.93 17.52 14.60
C LYS A 86 -7.36 17.33 13.20
N CYS A 87 -7.13 18.42 12.47
CA CYS A 87 -6.54 18.36 11.13
C CYS A 87 -5.12 17.78 11.18
N ALA A 88 -4.29 18.22 12.12
CA ALA A 88 -2.93 17.71 12.30
C ALA A 88 -2.92 16.20 12.64
N ILE A 89 -3.78 15.76 13.57
CA ILE A 89 -3.89 14.32 13.91
C ILE A 89 -4.35 13.52 12.70
N SER A 90 -5.41 13.95 12.01
CA SER A 90 -5.93 13.27 10.82
C SER A 90 -4.90 13.18 9.69
N TYR A 91 -4.01 14.18 9.56
CA TYR A 91 -2.91 14.14 8.61
C TYR A 91 -1.81 13.14 9.05
N LEU A 92 -1.43 13.17 10.32
CA LEU A 92 -0.39 12.31 10.88
C LEU A 92 -0.80 10.83 11.02
N GLU A 93 -2.10 10.52 11.01
CA GLU A 93 -2.62 9.16 10.95
C GLU A 93 -2.46 8.51 9.57
N HIS A 94 -2.08 9.29 8.55
CA HIS A 94 -1.89 8.83 7.16
C HIS A 94 -3.02 7.92 6.63
N PRO A 95 -4.30 8.33 6.74
CA PRO A 95 -5.39 7.57 6.15
C PRO A 95 -5.27 7.61 4.62
N HIS A 96 -5.39 6.46 3.98
CA HIS A 96 -5.40 6.35 2.51
C HIS A 96 -6.78 5.85 2.05
N VAL A 97 -7.25 6.41 0.94
CA VAL A 97 -8.49 5.98 0.28
C VAL A 97 -8.09 5.36 -1.05
N THR A 98 -8.53 4.12 -1.28
CA THR A 98 -8.34 3.44 -2.56
C THR A 98 -9.58 3.60 -3.40
N VAL A 99 -9.41 4.02 -4.65
CA VAL A 99 -10.49 4.09 -5.64
C VAL A 99 -10.34 2.91 -6.56
N LEU A 100 -11.36 2.06 -6.63
CA LEU A 100 -11.41 0.92 -7.54
C LEU A 100 -12.07 1.34 -8.85
N SER A 101 -11.38 1.14 -9.96
CA SER A 101 -11.90 1.39 -11.31
C SER A 101 -11.77 0.10 -12.11
N GLU A 102 -12.81 -0.26 -12.85
CA GLU A 102 -12.82 -1.41 -13.75
C GLU A 102 -12.71 -0.90 -15.19
N GLU A 103 -11.61 -1.22 -15.85
CA GLU A 103 -11.36 -0.85 -17.25
C GLU A 103 -11.25 -2.12 -18.09
N ALA A 104 -12.09 -2.22 -19.12
CA ALA A 104 -12.05 -3.33 -20.05
C ALA A 104 -10.98 -3.08 -21.13
N SER A 105 -9.87 -3.82 -21.07
CA SER A 105 -8.86 -3.82 -22.13
C SER A 105 -9.16 -4.90 -23.18
N ARG A 106 -8.93 -4.57 -24.46
CA ARG A 106 -9.03 -5.53 -25.57
C ARG A 106 -7.88 -6.54 -25.58
N GLU A 107 -6.73 -6.15 -25.03
CA GLU A 107 -5.53 -6.98 -24.94
C GLU A 107 -5.09 -7.05 -23.49
N MET A 108 -4.92 -8.27 -22.98
CA MET A 108 -4.46 -8.54 -21.63
C MET A 108 -3.41 -9.64 -21.67
N VAL A 109 -2.42 -9.51 -20.79
CA VAL A 109 -1.39 -10.52 -20.68
C VAL A 109 -1.99 -11.76 -20.00
N PHE A 110 -1.96 -12.89 -20.69
CA PHE A 110 -2.43 -14.15 -20.11
C PHE A 110 -1.55 -14.54 -18.91
N PRO A 111 -2.12 -14.85 -17.74
CA PRO A 111 -1.35 -15.11 -16.54
C PRO A 111 -0.59 -16.43 -16.62
N ALA A 112 0.44 -16.56 -15.80
CA ALA A 112 1.15 -17.83 -15.66
C ALA A 112 0.30 -18.83 -14.86
N VAL A 113 -0.07 -19.95 -15.49
CA VAL A 113 -0.89 -21.01 -14.90
C VAL A 113 0.02 -22.09 -14.34
N THR A 114 -0.09 -22.35 -13.03
CA THR A 114 0.67 -23.41 -12.36
C THR A 114 -0.22 -24.62 -12.08
N ILE A 115 0.05 -25.74 -12.75
CA ILE A 115 -0.69 -27.00 -12.56
C ILE A 115 0.21 -28.00 -11.84
N CYS A 116 -0.30 -28.63 -10.77
CA CYS A 116 0.41 -29.71 -10.09
C CYS A 116 -0.55 -30.85 -9.81
N ASN A 117 -0.11 -32.07 -10.05
CA ASN A 117 -0.90 -33.23 -9.65
C ASN A 117 -1.01 -33.26 -8.11
N ILE A 118 -2.21 -33.59 -7.61
CA ILE A 118 -2.44 -33.75 -6.17
C ILE A 118 -1.61 -34.93 -5.65
N ASN A 119 -1.52 -35.98 -6.45
CA ASN A 119 -0.63 -37.09 -6.16
C ASN A 119 0.83 -36.65 -6.34
N ARG A 120 1.62 -36.75 -5.27
CA ARG A 120 3.01 -36.29 -5.22
C ARG A 120 3.95 -37.21 -5.99
N PHE A 121 3.65 -38.50 -6.02
CA PHE A 121 4.54 -39.53 -6.55
C PHE A 121 3.79 -40.53 -7.42
N ARG A 122 4.39 -40.95 -8.53
CA ARG A 122 3.93 -42.10 -9.31
C ARG A 122 4.33 -43.37 -8.55
N PHE A 123 3.35 -44.11 -8.03
CA PHE A 123 3.60 -45.35 -7.28
C PHE A 123 4.37 -46.40 -8.10
N SER A 124 4.16 -46.43 -9.41
CA SER A 124 4.93 -47.26 -10.34
C SER A 124 6.42 -46.93 -10.36
N ALA A 125 6.78 -45.64 -10.25
CA ALA A 125 8.17 -45.17 -10.34
C ALA A 125 8.93 -45.23 -9.00
N LEU A 126 8.24 -45.36 -7.86
CA LEU A 126 8.89 -45.49 -6.55
C LEU A 126 9.62 -46.81 -6.42
N SER A 127 10.87 -46.80 -5.96
CA SER A 127 11.59 -48.02 -5.58
C SER A 127 11.25 -48.44 -4.16
N ASP A 128 11.59 -49.67 -3.82
CA ASP A 128 11.48 -50.21 -2.47
C ASP A 128 12.27 -49.37 -1.44
N ALA A 129 13.47 -48.91 -1.83
CA ALA A 129 14.29 -48.01 -1.02
C ALA A 129 13.60 -46.65 -0.80
N ASP A 130 13.00 -46.08 -1.85
CA ASP A 130 12.30 -44.79 -1.76
C ASP A 130 11.10 -44.90 -0.81
N ILE A 131 10.33 -45.99 -0.91
CA ILE A 131 9.19 -46.24 -0.02
C ILE A 131 9.66 -46.36 1.42
N TYR A 132 10.75 -47.09 1.67
CA TYR A 132 11.33 -47.19 3.02
C TYR A 132 11.69 -45.82 3.60
N HIS A 133 12.36 -44.96 2.82
CA HIS A 133 12.75 -43.62 3.26
C HIS A 133 11.57 -42.63 3.36
N LEU A 134 10.54 -42.79 2.52
CA LEU A 134 9.37 -41.91 2.49
C LEU A 134 8.22 -42.38 3.39
N ALA A 135 8.21 -43.62 3.87
CA ALA A 135 7.07 -44.23 4.57
C ALA A 135 6.59 -43.38 5.74
N ASN A 136 7.51 -42.87 6.56
CA ASN A 136 7.19 -42.03 7.71
C ASN A 136 6.55 -40.68 7.31
N LEU A 137 6.87 -40.16 6.13
CA LEU A 137 6.39 -38.86 5.63
C LEU A 137 5.11 -38.97 4.79
N THR A 138 4.84 -40.13 4.22
CA THR A 138 3.84 -40.30 3.16
C THR A 138 2.77 -41.34 3.48
N GLY A 139 3.02 -42.22 4.45
CA GLY A 139 2.13 -43.35 4.76
C GLY A 139 2.00 -44.35 3.61
N LEU A 140 2.98 -44.39 2.70
CA LEU A 140 2.95 -45.30 1.55
C LEU A 140 3.04 -46.77 2.00
N PRO A 141 2.22 -47.66 1.44
CA PRO A 141 2.33 -49.08 1.72
C PRO A 141 3.59 -49.67 1.06
N PRO A 142 4.17 -50.74 1.63
CA PRO A 142 5.26 -51.47 0.98
C PRO A 142 4.78 -52.10 -0.33
N LYS A 143 5.66 -52.17 -1.33
CA LYS A 143 5.35 -52.84 -2.61
C LYS A 143 5.14 -54.35 -2.45
N ASN A 144 5.90 -54.98 -1.57
CA ASN A 144 5.79 -56.40 -1.25
C ASN A 144 5.03 -56.61 0.06
N LYS A 145 4.11 -57.59 0.07
CA LYS A 145 3.26 -57.94 1.24
C LYS A 145 4.06 -58.39 2.45
N ASP A 146 5.24 -58.98 2.22
CA ASP A 146 6.13 -59.45 3.29
C ASP A 146 6.88 -58.32 3.99
N GLY A 147 6.74 -57.07 3.51
CA GLY A 147 7.45 -55.90 4.02
C GLY A 147 8.97 -56.01 3.83
N HIS A 148 9.69 -54.98 4.25
CA HIS A 148 11.15 -55.07 4.34
C HIS A 148 11.54 -55.79 5.63
N LYS A 149 12.25 -56.91 5.53
CA LYS A 149 12.85 -57.55 6.70
C LYS A 149 14.02 -56.68 7.20
N PRO A 150 14.14 -56.40 8.51
CA PRO A 150 15.20 -55.57 9.08
C PRO A 150 16.62 -56.02 8.73
N THR A 151 16.79 -57.31 8.41
CA THR A 151 18.08 -57.95 8.15
C THR A 151 18.62 -57.75 6.73
N ASP A 152 17.78 -57.30 5.79
CA ASP A 152 18.13 -57.16 4.35
C ASP A 152 18.34 -55.71 3.91
N LEU A 153 18.23 -54.75 4.83
CA LEU A 153 18.14 -53.33 4.53
C LEU A 153 19.49 -52.62 4.66
N LYS A 154 20.28 -52.63 3.59
CA LYS A 154 21.39 -51.67 3.43
C LYS A 154 21.10 -50.73 2.26
N TYR A 155 20.10 -49.87 2.42
CA TYR A 155 19.86 -48.80 1.47
C TYR A 155 20.82 -47.63 1.71
N PRO A 156 21.42 -47.05 0.66
CA PRO A 156 22.21 -45.84 0.78
C PRO A 156 21.32 -44.66 1.21
N ALA A 157 21.93 -43.57 1.69
CA ALA A 157 21.19 -42.37 2.05
C ALA A 157 20.39 -41.84 0.84
N PRO A 158 19.12 -41.47 1.02
CA PRO A 158 18.28 -41.01 -0.09
C PRO A 158 18.68 -39.60 -0.53
N ASP A 159 18.85 -39.40 -1.83
CA ASP A 159 18.82 -38.06 -2.42
C ASP A 159 17.35 -37.69 -2.69
N MET A 160 16.80 -36.86 -1.80
CA MET A 160 15.41 -36.42 -1.91
C MET A 160 15.15 -35.72 -3.24
N LEU A 161 16.10 -34.95 -3.78
CA LEU A 161 15.90 -34.22 -5.03
C LEU A 161 15.80 -35.17 -6.22
N ASP A 162 16.63 -36.22 -6.26
CA ASP A 162 16.55 -37.28 -7.26
C ASP A 162 15.20 -38.02 -7.19
N ILE A 163 14.79 -38.42 -5.98
CA ILE A 163 13.52 -39.12 -5.76
C ILE A 163 12.37 -38.28 -6.31
N PHE A 164 12.30 -36.99 -5.96
CA PHE A 164 11.24 -36.12 -6.46
C PHE A 164 11.27 -35.93 -7.98
N ASN A 165 12.45 -35.75 -8.58
CA ASN A 165 12.62 -35.59 -10.03
C ASN A 165 12.13 -36.83 -10.79
N ARG A 166 12.55 -38.02 -10.35
CA ARG A 166 12.30 -39.28 -11.05
C ARG A 166 10.87 -39.79 -10.83
N THR A 167 10.36 -39.65 -9.62
CA THR A 167 9.05 -40.21 -9.23
C THR A 167 7.90 -39.22 -9.38
N GLY A 168 8.18 -37.93 -9.64
CA GLY A 168 7.20 -36.93 -10.01
C GLY A 168 6.42 -37.29 -11.28
N HIS A 169 5.25 -36.68 -11.46
CA HIS A 169 4.43 -36.87 -12.66
C HIS A 169 5.02 -36.10 -13.83
N GLN A 170 5.18 -36.78 -14.97
CA GLN A 170 5.62 -36.15 -16.22
C GLN A 170 4.42 -35.54 -16.94
N LEU A 171 4.58 -34.31 -17.41
CA LEU A 171 3.49 -33.59 -18.06
C LEU A 171 3.09 -34.25 -19.38
N GLU A 172 4.06 -34.82 -20.09
CA GLU A 172 3.88 -35.55 -21.34
C GLU A 172 2.85 -36.68 -21.23
N GLU A 173 2.79 -37.35 -20.08
CA GLU A 173 1.84 -38.44 -19.83
C GLU A 173 0.44 -37.92 -19.42
N MET A 174 0.40 -36.78 -18.73
CA MET A 174 -0.81 -36.16 -18.20
C MET A 174 -1.54 -35.28 -19.23
N LEU A 175 -0.81 -34.58 -20.09
CA LEU A 175 -1.32 -33.62 -21.05
C LEU A 175 -1.89 -34.36 -22.27
N LYS A 176 -3.22 -34.54 -22.30
CA LYS A 176 -3.89 -35.20 -23.43
C LYS A 176 -4.12 -34.28 -24.62
N SER A 177 -4.52 -33.04 -24.36
CA SER A 177 -4.69 -32.00 -25.36
C SER A 177 -4.41 -30.65 -24.74
N CYS A 178 -3.91 -29.72 -25.55
CA CYS A 178 -3.60 -28.37 -25.14
C CYS A 178 -3.86 -27.44 -26.32
N ASN A 179 -4.71 -26.43 -26.10
CA ASN A 179 -5.00 -25.40 -27.08
C ASN A 179 -5.07 -24.05 -26.35
N PHE A 180 -4.27 -23.09 -26.81
CA PHE A 180 -4.25 -21.74 -26.31
C PHE A 180 -4.50 -20.77 -27.47
N SER A 181 -5.59 -20.01 -27.40
CA SER A 181 -5.99 -19.04 -28.44
C SER A 181 -6.06 -19.63 -29.86
N GLY A 182 -6.45 -20.90 -30.00
CA GLY A 182 -6.51 -21.60 -31.30
C GLY A 182 -5.21 -22.29 -31.70
N HIS A 183 -4.10 -22.05 -31.01
CA HIS A 183 -2.81 -22.70 -31.25
C HIS A 183 -2.64 -23.93 -30.37
N ASN A 184 -2.21 -25.04 -30.98
CA ASN A 184 -1.90 -26.25 -30.23
C ASN A 184 -0.61 -26.05 -29.41
N CYS A 185 -0.66 -26.43 -28.14
CA CYS A 185 0.49 -26.43 -27.25
C CYS A 185 0.94 -27.86 -26.91
N SER A 186 2.17 -27.99 -26.44
CA SER A 186 2.84 -29.25 -26.12
C SER A 186 3.45 -29.16 -24.72
N ALA A 187 3.89 -30.29 -24.16
CA ALA A 187 4.56 -30.31 -22.87
C ALA A 187 5.86 -29.46 -22.80
N ARG A 188 6.43 -29.09 -23.95
CA ARG A 188 7.65 -28.25 -24.04
C ARG A 188 7.36 -26.77 -23.80
N ASP A 189 6.12 -26.33 -23.97
CA ASP A 189 5.68 -24.94 -23.75
C ASP A 189 5.51 -24.62 -22.26
N PHE A 190 5.79 -25.62 -21.43
CA PHE A 190 5.63 -25.60 -20.01
C PHE A 190 6.98 -25.78 -19.33
N SER A 191 7.19 -25.05 -18.24
CA SER A 191 8.39 -25.19 -17.42
C SER A 191 8.08 -25.86 -16.10
N VAL A 192 8.95 -26.78 -15.71
CA VAL A 192 8.83 -27.48 -14.45
C VAL A 192 9.34 -26.60 -13.31
N VAL A 193 8.53 -26.45 -12.25
CA VAL A 193 8.84 -25.63 -11.09
C VAL A 193 8.64 -26.44 -9.80
N SER A 194 9.58 -26.32 -8.87
CA SER A 194 9.51 -26.94 -7.55
C SER A 194 9.12 -25.90 -6.49
N ARG A 195 7.99 -26.09 -5.81
CA ARG A 195 7.64 -25.29 -4.62
C ARG A 195 8.14 -25.96 -3.34
N LYS A 196 8.91 -25.24 -2.52
CA LYS A 196 9.18 -25.62 -1.12
C LYS A 196 7.90 -25.40 -0.31
N VAL A 197 7.45 -26.41 0.44
CA VAL A 197 6.16 -26.36 1.16
C VAL A 197 6.30 -25.96 2.64
N SER A 198 7.46 -26.13 3.29
CA SER A 198 7.83 -25.43 4.55
C SER A 198 9.28 -25.73 4.97
N GLU A 199 9.82 -24.99 5.95
CA GLU A 199 11.17 -25.16 6.53
C GLU A 199 11.47 -26.56 7.08
N SER A 200 10.45 -27.37 7.41
CA SER A 200 10.63 -28.76 7.85
C SER A 200 10.28 -29.81 6.80
N LEU A 201 9.69 -29.42 5.67
CA LEU A 201 9.26 -30.35 4.63
C LEU A 201 9.60 -29.76 3.26
N SER A 202 10.80 -30.08 2.78
CA SER A 202 11.17 -29.92 1.37
C SER A 202 10.45 -30.96 0.51
N ILE A 203 9.12 -30.92 0.49
CA ILE A 203 8.32 -31.67 -0.49
C ILE A 203 8.10 -30.74 -1.67
N ALA A 204 8.96 -30.87 -2.67
CA ALA A 204 8.77 -30.22 -3.95
C ALA A 204 7.44 -30.72 -4.54
N ARG A 205 6.40 -29.88 -4.57
CA ARG A 205 5.33 -30.09 -5.54
C ARG A 205 5.92 -29.74 -6.90
N TRP A 206 6.13 -30.77 -7.71
CA TRP A 206 6.48 -30.65 -9.12
C TRP A 206 5.26 -30.13 -9.84
N CYS A 207 5.28 -28.84 -10.04
CA CYS A 207 4.26 -28.13 -10.77
C CYS A 207 4.82 -27.75 -12.12
N VAL A 208 3.91 -27.38 -12.98
CA VAL A 208 4.20 -26.97 -14.33
C VAL A 208 3.61 -25.59 -14.52
N LEU A 209 4.45 -24.63 -14.91
CA LEU A 209 4.08 -23.26 -15.21
C LEU A 209 3.94 -23.09 -16.73
N THR A 210 2.79 -22.61 -17.22
CA THR A 210 2.68 -22.12 -18.60
C THR A 210 3.55 -20.88 -18.76
N ARG A 211 4.49 -20.92 -19.71
CA ARG A 211 5.32 -19.76 -20.02
C ARG A 211 4.44 -18.69 -20.66
N HIS A 212 4.63 -17.42 -20.29
CA HIS A 212 3.90 -16.29 -20.87
C HIS A 212 4.04 -16.30 -22.40
N THR A 213 3.02 -16.77 -23.10
CA THR A 213 2.87 -16.51 -24.53
C THR A 213 2.08 -15.22 -24.65
N SER A 214 2.79 -14.13 -24.90
CA SER A 214 2.16 -12.91 -25.39
C SER A 214 1.46 -13.28 -26.69
N VAL A 215 0.13 -13.24 -26.68
CA VAL A 215 -0.64 -13.23 -27.93
C VAL A 215 -0.22 -11.94 -28.63
N SER A 216 0.36 -12.06 -29.82
CA SER A 216 0.57 -10.96 -30.77
C SER A 216 -0.46 -11.08 -31.89
#